data_AF-A0A7S0PJC6-F1
#
_entry.id   AF-A0A7S0PJC6-F1
#
_cell.length_a   1.000
_cell.length_b   1.000
_cell.length_c   1.000
_cell.angle_alpha   90.00
_cell.angle_beta   90.00
_cell.angle_gamma   90.00
#
_symmetry.space_group_name_H-M   'P 1'
#
loop_
_entity.id
_entity.type
_entity.pdbx_description
1 polymer ?
#
loop_
_entity_poly.entity_id
_entity_poly.type
_entity_poly.pdbx_seq_one_letter_code
_entity_poly.pdbx_strand_id
1 'polypeptide(L)'
;GDGVHGGSGTGTSRRGGLVDAILAPVRHVARAVFQFVLGAVLKFMLGNKYEFECPLVTVSDVVDSHELDSIDLLKVDVERSELAVLKGVRREHWAMVRQVAMEVHDSAGGTNELEECRRLLRDVGSFDEKRIVAEQPDDLEGSTLWNLYASRA
;
A
#
# COMPACT_ATOMS: atom_id res chain seq x y z
N GLY A 1 76.99 -0.99 26.32
CA GLY A 1 76.64 -0.11 25.18
C GLY A 1 75.37 -0.64 24.61
N ASP A 2 74.22 -0.08 24.98
CA ASP A 2 73.66 1.16 24.40
C ASP A 2 73.11 0.87 23.00
N GLY A 3 71.86 1.14 22.64
CA GLY A 3 70.82 1.88 23.34
C GLY A 3 69.48 1.71 22.63
N VAL A 4 68.45 2.14 23.36
CA VAL A 4 67.05 2.32 22.95
C VAL A 4 66.91 3.59 22.11
N HIS A 5 66.04 3.58 21.09
CA HIS A 5 65.12 4.67 20.67
C HIS A 5 64.32 4.14 19.45
N GLY A 6 63.00 4.16 19.36
CA GLY A 6 62.02 5.14 19.85
C GLY A 6 61.54 5.98 18.66
N GLY A 7 60.36 5.70 18.10
CA GLY A 7 59.84 6.41 16.93
C GLY A 7 58.40 6.05 16.56
N SER A 8 57.46 6.36 17.46
CA SER A 8 56.01 6.30 17.24
C SER A 8 55.53 7.50 16.41
N GLY A 9 55.26 7.29 15.13
CA GLY A 9 54.57 8.25 14.27
C GLY A 9 53.06 8.19 14.49
N THR A 10 52.56 8.87 15.51
CA THR A 10 51.11 9.10 15.72
C THR A 10 50.62 10.20 14.79
N GLY A 11 50.20 9.82 13.58
CA GLY A 11 49.42 10.67 12.68
C GLY A 11 48.00 10.84 13.21
N THR A 12 47.83 11.68 14.23
CA THR A 12 46.52 11.99 14.80
C THR A 12 45.71 12.84 13.83
N SER A 13 44.61 12.25 13.35
CA SER A 13 43.48 12.89 12.67
C SER A 13 42.86 13.96 13.60
N ARG A 14 43.46 15.15 13.64
CA ARG A 14 42.94 16.31 14.37
C ARG A 14 41.88 17.10 13.60
N ARG A 15 41.67 16.79 12.31
CA ARG A 15 40.68 17.50 11.46
C ARG A 15 39.26 16.95 11.58
N GLY A 16 39.04 15.68 11.96
CA GLY A 16 37.69 15.08 12.05
C GLY A 16 36.90 15.47 13.31
N GLY A 17 37.56 15.58 14.47
CA GLY A 17 36.87 15.81 15.75
C GLY A 17 36.24 17.20 15.91
N LEU A 18 36.80 18.23 15.27
CA LEU A 18 36.26 19.58 15.34
C LEU A 18 35.00 19.75 14.46
N VAL A 19 35.00 19.13 13.28
CA VAL A 19 33.83 19.13 12.38
C VAL A 19 32.69 18.32 12.99
N ASP A 20 32.98 17.16 13.59
CA ASP A 20 31.96 16.34 14.26
C ASP A 20 31.34 17.04 15.47
N ALA A 21 32.14 17.77 16.26
CA ALA A 21 31.65 18.55 17.40
C ALA A 21 30.73 19.72 17.00
N ILE A 22 30.92 20.29 15.81
CA ILE A 22 30.08 21.36 15.25
C ILE A 22 28.86 20.78 14.51
N LEU A 23 29.00 19.64 13.83
CA LEU A 23 27.93 18.96 13.09
C LEU A 23 26.92 18.27 14.01
N ALA A 24 27.35 17.78 15.18
CA ALA A 24 26.47 17.12 16.15
C ALA A 24 25.31 18.01 16.66
N PRO A 25 25.53 19.27 17.09
CA PRO A 25 24.45 20.18 17.47
C PRO A 25 23.62 20.63 16.27
N VAL A 26 24.22 20.86 15.10
CA VAL A 26 23.48 21.18 13.87
C VAL A 26 22.51 20.05 13.50
N ARG A 27 22.96 18.79 13.60
CA ARG A 27 22.12 17.61 13.36
C ARG A 27 20.99 17.48 14.39
N HIS A 28 21.23 17.84 15.65
CA HIS A 28 20.19 17.87 16.69
C HIS A 28 19.15 18.95 16.40
N VAL A 29 19.59 20.16 16.06
CA VAL A 29 18.69 21.26 15.71
C VAL A 29 17.90 20.94 14.45
N ALA A 30 18.53 20.43 13.40
CA ALA A 30 17.86 19.99 12.18
C ALA A 30 16.82 18.89 12.46
N ARG A 31 17.13 17.93 13.32
CA ARG A 31 16.17 16.91 13.78
C ARG A 31 15.01 17.54 14.54
N ALA A 32 15.27 18.47 15.47
CA ALA A 32 14.21 19.13 16.24
C ALA A 32 13.28 19.94 15.34
N VAL A 33 13.84 20.69 14.38
CA VAL A 33 13.07 21.44 13.38
C VAL A 33 12.26 20.48 12.49
N PHE A 34 12.88 19.41 11.98
CA PHE A 34 12.18 18.42 11.18
C PHE A 34 11.03 17.76 11.95
N GLN A 35 11.25 17.37 13.21
CA GLN A 35 10.22 16.78 14.06
C GLN A 35 9.08 17.76 14.33
N PHE A 36 9.39 19.04 14.55
CA PHE A 36 8.39 20.08 14.73
C PHE A 36 7.56 20.29 13.46
N VAL A 37 8.21 20.44 12.31
CA VAL A 37 7.55 20.61 11.01
C VAL A 37 6.71 19.38 10.66
N LEU A 38 7.26 18.17 10.84
CA LEU A 38 6.53 16.92 10.62
C LEU A 38 5.29 16.84 11.53
N GLY A 39 5.42 17.14 12.81
CA GLY A 39 4.30 17.17 13.75
C GLY A 39 3.23 18.20 13.37
N ALA A 40 3.64 19.39 12.94
CA ALA A 40 2.73 20.43 12.47
C ALA A 40 1.99 20.00 11.18
N VAL A 41 2.69 19.41 10.22
CA VAL A 41 2.11 18.89 8.96
C VAL A 41 1.15 17.75 9.26
N LEU A 42 1.53 16.77 10.07
CA LEU A 42 0.65 15.66 10.46
C LEU A 42 -0.61 16.17 11.16
N LYS A 43 -0.46 17.13 12.09
CA LYS A 43 -1.60 17.75 12.78
C LYS A 43 -2.49 18.55 11.82
N PHE A 44 -1.92 19.19 10.81
CA PHE A 44 -2.68 19.89 9.78
C PHE A 44 -3.41 18.92 8.85
N MET A 45 -2.73 17.88 8.36
CA MET A 45 -3.29 16.86 7.45
C MET A 45 -4.39 16.03 8.13
N LEU A 46 -4.20 15.67 9.40
CA LEU A 46 -5.16 14.87 10.19
C LEU A 46 -6.18 15.73 10.97
N GLY A 47 -6.00 17.06 10.99
CA GLY A 47 -6.78 17.98 11.83
C GLY A 47 -8.23 18.18 11.39
N ASN A 48 -8.54 17.88 10.13
CA ASN A 48 -9.88 17.98 9.56
C ASN A 48 -10.56 16.61 9.40
N LYS A 49 -10.29 15.67 10.31
CA LYS A 49 -10.98 14.37 10.33
C LYS A 49 -12.44 14.58 10.76
N TYR A 50 -13.36 14.03 9.98
CA TYR A 50 -14.75 13.86 10.37
C TYR A 50 -15.02 12.38 10.56
N GLU A 51 -15.75 12.03 11.62
CA GLU A 51 -16.20 10.66 11.89
C GLU A 51 -17.68 10.56 11.55
N PHE A 52 -18.04 9.50 10.84
CA PHE A 52 -19.41 9.19 10.45
C PHE A 52 -19.68 7.71 10.74
N GLU A 53 -20.85 7.41 11.31
CA GLU A 53 -21.34 6.04 11.40
C GLU A 53 -22.05 5.69 10.09
N CYS A 54 -21.57 4.64 9.43
CA CYS A 54 -22.14 4.14 8.18
C CYS A 54 -22.43 2.64 8.30
N PRO A 55 -23.54 2.14 7.74
CA PRO A 55 -23.81 0.70 7.68
C PRO A 55 -22.77 0.01 6.78
N LEU A 56 -22.31 -1.16 7.21
CA LEU A 56 -21.51 -2.05 6.37
C LEU A 56 -22.46 -2.89 5.50
N VAL A 57 -22.37 -2.75 4.19
CA VAL A 57 -23.23 -3.43 3.21
C VAL A 57 -22.38 -4.14 2.16
N THR A 58 -22.96 -5.13 1.50
CA THR A 58 -22.33 -5.81 0.36
C THR A 58 -22.59 -5.09 -0.95
N VAL A 59 -21.82 -5.42 -2.00
CA VAL A 59 -22.10 -4.95 -3.36
C VAL A 59 -23.51 -5.33 -3.81
N SER A 60 -24.00 -6.51 -3.40
CA SER A 60 -25.34 -6.96 -3.77
C SER A 60 -26.44 -6.15 -3.10
N ASP A 61 -26.23 -5.74 -1.84
CA ASP A 61 -27.19 -4.87 -1.16
C ASP A 61 -27.29 -3.52 -1.89
N VAL A 62 -26.17 -2.99 -2.40
CA VAL A 62 -26.13 -1.78 -3.23
C VAL A 62 -26.87 -1.99 -4.55
N VAL A 63 -26.66 -3.13 -5.24
CA VAL A 63 -27.39 -3.49 -6.46
C VAL A 63 -28.90 -3.50 -6.21
N ASP A 64 -29.36 -4.16 -5.14
CA ASP A 64 -30.78 -4.27 -4.82
C ASP A 64 -31.40 -2.91 -4.44
N SER A 65 -30.74 -2.17 -3.55
CA SER A 65 -31.23 -0.91 -3.00
C SER A 65 -31.33 0.22 -4.04
N HIS A 66 -30.51 0.15 -5.08
CA HIS A 66 -30.52 1.12 -6.17
C HIS A 66 -31.16 0.57 -7.46
N GLU A 67 -31.72 -0.64 -7.41
CA GLU A 67 -32.35 -1.30 -8.57
C GLU A 67 -31.44 -1.27 -9.82
N LEU A 68 -30.16 -1.61 -9.63
CA LEU A 68 -29.17 -1.53 -10.71
C LEU A 68 -29.37 -2.64 -11.73
N ASP A 69 -29.58 -2.26 -12.99
CA ASP A 69 -29.65 -3.22 -14.11
C ASP A 69 -28.26 -3.56 -14.69
N SER A 70 -27.26 -2.68 -14.49
CA SER A 70 -25.91 -2.87 -15.01
C SER A 70 -24.86 -2.10 -14.22
N ILE A 71 -23.66 -2.69 -14.09
CA ILE A 71 -22.47 -2.05 -13.53
C ILE A 71 -21.39 -2.07 -14.61
N ASP A 72 -21.14 -0.92 -15.24
CA ASP A 72 -20.11 -0.81 -16.27
C ASP A 72 -18.70 -1.05 -15.71
N LEU A 73 -18.44 -0.58 -14.49
CA LEU A 73 -17.17 -0.76 -13.77
C LEU A 73 -17.41 -0.92 -12.27
N LEU A 74 -16.95 -2.04 -11.71
CA LEU A 74 -16.81 -2.26 -10.28
C LEU A 74 -15.36 -1.98 -9.88
N LYS A 75 -15.11 -0.81 -9.29
CA LYS A 75 -13.80 -0.51 -8.66
C LYS A 75 -13.79 -1.05 -7.24
N VAL A 76 -12.77 -1.83 -6.87
CA VAL A 76 -12.56 -2.31 -5.50
C VAL A 76 -11.18 -1.84 -5.01
N ASP A 77 -11.19 -0.96 -4.04
CA ASP A 77 -10.00 -0.34 -3.48
C ASP A 77 -10.26 -0.24 -1.98
N VAL A 78 -10.15 -1.41 -1.34
CA VAL A 78 -10.43 -1.60 0.08
C VAL A 78 -9.20 -2.21 0.71
N GLU A 79 -8.76 -1.63 1.81
CA GLU A 79 -7.56 -2.07 2.50
C GLU A 79 -7.77 -3.49 3.07
N ARG A 80 -7.19 -4.52 2.41
CA ARG A 80 -7.11 -5.92 2.88
C ARG A 80 -8.47 -6.60 3.09
N SER A 81 -9.46 -6.29 2.27
CA SER A 81 -10.81 -6.88 2.33
C SER A 81 -11.42 -7.10 0.94
N GLU A 82 -10.59 -7.15 -0.08
CA GLU A 82 -10.97 -7.22 -1.49
C GLU A 82 -11.72 -8.51 -1.78
N LEU A 83 -11.20 -9.63 -1.27
CA LEU A 83 -11.86 -10.92 -1.41
C LEU A 83 -13.23 -10.94 -0.70
N ALA A 84 -13.37 -10.21 0.41
CA ALA A 84 -14.64 -10.09 1.12
C ALA A 84 -15.67 -9.30 0.29
N VAL A 85 -15.24 -8.24 -0.39
CA VAL A 85 -16.08 -7.48 -1.34
C VAL A 85 -16.59 -8.40 -2.45
N LEU A 86 -15.70 -9.20 -3.05
CA LEU A 86 -16.09 -10.14 -4.11
C LEU A 86 -17.03 -11.24 -3.62
N LYS A 87 -16.81 -11.79 -2.42
CA LYS A 87 -17.70 -12.77 -1.79
C LYS A 87 -19.08 -12.16 -1.43
N GLY A 88 -19.16 -10.84 -1.27
CA GLY A 88 -20.41 -10.11 -1.07
C GLY A 88 -21.25 -9.93 -2.34
N VAL A 89 -20.73 -10.28 -3.52
CA VAL A 89 -21.49 -10.27 -4.79
C VAL A 89 -22.22 -11.61 -4.96
N ARG A 90 -23.55 -11.59 -4.94
CA ARG A 90 -24.39 -12.77 -5.20
C ARG A 90 -24.23 -13.24 -6.63
N ARG A 91 -24.40 -14.54 -6.86
CA ARG A 91 -24.09 -15.19 -8.14
C ARG A 91 -24.86 -14.56 -9.31
N GLU A 92 -26.12 -14.25 -9.11
CA GLU A 92 -27.02 -13.64 -10.09
C GLU A 92 -26.60 -12.22 -10.49
N HIS A 93 -25.96 -11.46 -9.59
CA HIS A 93 -25.55 -10.08 -9.85
C HIS A 93 -24.26 -9.98 -10.66
N TRP A 94 -23.46 -11.05 -10.73
CA TRP A 94 -22.24 -11.05 -11.53
C TRP A 94 -22.49 -10.80 -13.01
N ALA A 95 -23.66 -11.18 -13.53
CA ALA A 95 -24.05 -10.91 -14.92
C ALA A 95 -24.18 -9.40 -15.23
N MET A 96 -24.45 -8.57 -14.22
CA MET A 96 -24.59 -7.12 -14.36
C MET A 96 -23.23 -6.41 -14.44
N VAL A 97 -22.17 -6.99 -13.87
CA VAL A 97 -20.83 -6.41 -13.83
C VAL A 97 -20.10 -6.65 -15.14
N ARG A 98 -19.80 -5.58 -15.87
CA ARG A 98 -19.08 -5.63 -17.16
C ARG A 98 -17.57 -5.62 -16.99
N GLN A 99 -17.06 -4.85 -16.03
CA GLN A 99 -15.64 -4.72 -15.76
C GLN A 99 -15.37 -4.63 -14.26
N VAL A 100 -14.20 -5.10 -13.86
CA VAL A 100 -13.68 -5.02 -12.50
C VAL A 100 -12.28 -4.43 -12.58
N ALA A 101 -11.99 -3.47 -11.71
CA ALA A 101 -10.65 -2.96 -11.46
C ALA A 101 -10.42 -2.94 -9.95
N MET A 102 -9.39 -3.63 -9.48
CA MET A 102 -9.13 -3.69 -8.05
C MET A 102 -7.65 -3.62 -7.72
N GLU A 103 -7.35 -2.97 -6.60
CA GLU A 103 -6.06 -3.06 -5.95
C GLU A 103 -6.17 -4.16 -4.89
N VAL A 104 -5.36 -5.21 -4.99
CA VAL A 104 -5.40 -6.38 -4.10
C VAL A 104 -4.16 -6.38 -3.21
N HIS A 105 -4.40 -6.43 -1.92
CA HIS A 105 -3.38 -6.59 -0.89
C HIS A 105 -2.98 -8.07 -0.72
N ASP A 106 -2.01 -8.53 -1.51
CA ASP A 106 -1.47 -9.88 -1.41
C ASP A 106 -0.18 -9.92 -0.57
N SER A 107 -0.33 -10.28 0.71
CA SER A 107 0.79 -10.26 1.66
C SER A 107 1.75 -11.44 1.48
N ALA A 108 3.05 -11.18 1.60
CA ALA A 108 4.09 -12.22 1.57
C ALA A 108 3.99 -13.30 2.67
N GLY A 109 3.03 -13.15 3.61
CA GLY A 109 2.77 -14.07 4.72
C GLY A 109 1.91 -15.30 4.39
N GLY A 110 1.55 -15.51 3.11
CA GLY A 110 0.85 -16.72 2.66
C GLY A 110 -0.67 -16.59 2.50
N THR A 111 -1.21 -15.37 2.50
CA THR A 111 -2.51 -15.12 1.87
C THR A 111 -2.29 -15.30 0.36
N ASN A 112 -3.09 -16.16 -0.30
CA ASN A 112 -3.11 -16.24 -1.77
C ASN A 112 -4.26 -15.36 -2.29
N GLU A 113 -4.36 -14.12 -1.78
CA GLU A 113 -5.57 -13.31 -1.94
C GLU A 113 -5.76 -12.90 -3.40
N LEU A 114 -4.67 -12.60 -4.10
CA LEU A 114 -4.68 -12.35 -5.54
C LEU A 114 -5.23 -13.54 -6.31
N GLU A 115 -4.73 -14.76 -6.06
CA GLU A 115 -5.17 -15.95 -6.77
C GLU A 115 -6.61 -16.35 -6.39
N GLU A 116 -7.02 -16.13 -5.14
CA GLU A 116 -8.41 -16.34 -4.73
C GLU A 116 -9.36 -15.38 -5.43
N CYS A 117 -8.97 -14.10 -5.58
CA CYS A 117 -9.74 -13.13 -6.35
C CYS A 117 -9.81 -13.52 -7.84
N ARG A 118 -8.68 -13.89 -8.47
CA ARG A 118 -8.66 -14.39 -9.86
C ARG A 118 -9.59 -15.58 -10.05
N ARG A 119 -9.51 -16.56 -9.14
CA ARG A 119 -10.37 -17.75 -9.14
C ARG A 119 -11.84 -17.40 -9.00
N LEU A 120 -12.20 -16.49 -8.09
CA LEU A 120 -13.59 -16.08 -7.90
C LEU A 120 -14.11 -15.35 -9.15
N LEU A 121 -13.34 -14.42 -9.71
CA LEU A 121 -13.70 -13.71 -10.94
C LEU A 121 -13.91 -14.69 -12.11
N ARG A 122 -13.06 -15.70 -12.25
CA ARG A 122 -13.24 -16.74 -13.27
C ARG A 122 -14.47 -17.62 -12.98
N ASP A 123 -14.52 -18.25 -11.80
CA ASP A 123 -15.43 -19.37 -11.53
C ASP A 123 -16.84 -18.91 -11.16
N VAL A 124 -16.96 -17.82 -10.40
CA VAL A 124 -18.25 -17.26 -9.95
C VAL A 124 -18.64 -16.07 -10.81
N GLY A 125 -17.68 -15.16 -11.03
CA GLY A 125 -17.87 -13.99 -11.90
C GLY A 125 -18.03 -14.36 -13.37
N SER A 126 -17.65 -15.57 -13.79
CA SER A 126 -17.75 -16.03 -15.18
C SER A 126 -17.05 -15.07 -16.17
N PHE A 127 -15.90 -14.51 -15.76
CA PHE A 127 -15.02 -13.75 -16.65
C PHE A 127 -14.12 -14.71 -17.44
N ASP A 128 -13.79 -14.35 -18.69
CA ASP A 128 -12.80 -15.10 -19.48
C ASP A 128 -11.41 -14.93 -18.82
N GLU A 129 -10.73 -16.04 -18.52
CA GLU A 129 -9.38 -16.05 -17.94
C GLU A 129 -8.40 -15.18 -18.74
N LYS A 130 -8.54 -15.11 -20.07
CA LYS A 130 -7.67 -14.27 -20.93
C LYS A 130 -7.87 -12.77 -20.72
N ARG A 131 -8.99 -12.40 -20.10
CA ARG A 131 -9.36 -11.02 -19.77
C ARG A 131 -9.22 -10.72 -18.28
N ILE A 132 -8.68 -11.65 -17.51
CA ILE A 132 -8.29 -11.46 -16.10
C ILE A 132 -6.79 -11.18 -16.05
N VAL A 133 -6.42 -9.91 -15.90
CA VAL A 133 -5.04 -9.43 -15.95
C VAL A 133 -4.63 -8.97 -14.55
N ALA A 134 -3.54 -9.53 -14.03
CA ALA A 134 -2.90 -9.04 -12.82
C ALA A 134 -1.55 -8.41 -13.20
N GLU A 135 -1.26 -7.24 -12.67
CA GLU A 135 0.01 -6.54 -12.87
C GLU A 135 0.44 -5.83 -11.59
N GLN A 136 1.74 -5.62 -11.45
CA GLN A 136 2.32 -4.79 -10.40
C GLN A 136 3.04 -3.63 -11.09
N PRO A 137 2.63 -2.37 -10.86
CA PRO A 137 3.33 -1.21 -11.40
C PRO A 137 4.80 -1.19 -10.97
N ASP A 138 5.70 -0.67 -11.83
CA ASP A 138 7.15 -0.60 -11.56
C ASP A 138 7.46 0.06 -10.20
N ASP A 139 6.74 1.13 -9.85
CA ASP A 139 6.90 1.86 -8.59
C ASP A 139 6.47 1.07 -7.34
N LEU A 140 5.76 -0.04 -7.54
CA LEU A 140 5.23 -0.93 -6.50
C LEU A 140 5.85 -2.33 -6.55
N GLU A 141 6.85 -2.55 -7.42
CA GLU A 141 7.49 -3.86 -7.57
C GLU A 141 8.06 -4.35 -6.22
N GLY A 142 7.70 -5.58 -5.84
CA GLY A 142 8.12 -6.17 -4.56
C GLY A 142 7.30 -5.71 -3.35
N SER A 143 6.29 -4.86 -3.55
CA SER A 143 5.26 -4.58 -2.54
C SER A 143 4.20 -5.70 -2.48
N THR A 144 3.24 -5.55 -1.57
CA THR A 144 2.08 -6.44 -1.46
C THR A 144 0.91 -6.01 -2.36
N LEU A 145 1.05 -4.91 -3.11
CA LEU A 145 -0.05 -4.34 -3.89
C LEU A 145 -0.03 -4.85 -5.32
N TRP A 146 -1.19 -5.32 -5.78
CA TRP A 146 -1.39 -5.79 -7.14
C TRP A 146 -2.59 -5.10 -7.76
N ASN A 147 -2.47 -4.67 -9.00
CA ASN A 147 -3.63 -4.31 -9.80
C ASN A 147 -4.20 -5.57 -10.44
N LEU A 148 -5.49 -5.81 -10.25
CA LEU A 148 -6.23 -6.90 -10.87
C LEU A 148 -7.42 -6.34 -11.66
N TYR A 149 -7.47 -6.69 -12.93
CA TYR A 149 -8.51 -6.27 -13.87
C TYR A 149 -9.26 -7.47 -14.42
N ALA A 150 -10.56 -7.33 -14.64
CA ALA A 150 -11.37 -8.28 -15.39
C ALA A 150 -12.35 -7.54 -16.31
N SER A 151 -12.56 -8.03 -17.53
CA SER A 151 -13.51 -7.43 -18.47
C SER A 151 -14.30 -8.46 -19.25
N ARG A 152 -15.56 -8.14 -19.58
CA ARG A 152 -16.36 -8.86 -20.57
C ARG A 152 -16.08 -8.31 -21.98
N ALA A 153 -16.30 -9.13 -23.00
CA ALA A 153 -16.17 -8.73 -24.40
C ALA A 153 -17.34 -7.87 -24.86
#